data_AF-S6VJE2-F1
#
_entry.id   AF-S6VJE2-F1
#
_cell.length_a   1.000
_cell.length_b   1.000
_cell.length_c   1.000
_cell.angle_alpha   90.00
_cell.angle_beta   90.00
_cell.angle_gamma   90.00
#
_symmetry.space_group_name_H-M   'P 1'
#
loop_
_entity.id
_entity.type
_entity.pdbx_description
1 polymer ?
#
loop_
_entity_poly.entity_id
_entity_poly.type
_entity_poly.pdbx_seq_one_letter_code
_entity_poly.pdbx_strand_id
1 'polypeptide(L)'
;MAPALIDDLKQVARQQGVTLFMLLLASFQTLLHRHSGQPDIRVGVPIANRTRAETEGLIGFFVNTQVLRAEFDVHTTFSELLQRVKHTALQAQAHQELPFEQLV
;
A
#
# COMPACT_ATOMS: atom_id res chain seq x y z
N MET A 1 -16.92 7.28 -9.82
CA MET A 1 -16.65 8.32 -8.81
C MET A 1 -16.92 9.67 -9.45
N ALA A 2 -17.51 10.62 -8.73
CA ALA A 2 -17.63 11.99 -9.25
C ALA A 2 -16.21 12.52 -9.56
N PRO A 3 -15.97 13.15 -10.73
CA PRO A 3 -14.64 13.61 -11.14
C PRO A 3 -13.94 14.46 -10.06
N ALA A 4 -14.72 15.31 -9.38
CA ALA A 4 -14.25 16.15 -8.28
C ALA A 4 -13.60 15.35 -7.13
N LEU A 5 -14.17 14.21 -6.73
CA LEU A 5 -13.64 13.41 -5.61
C LEU A 5 -12.25 12.83 -5.92
N ILE A 6 -12.01 12.39 -7.16
CA ILE A 6 -10.71 11.87 -7.55
C ILE A 6 -9.65 12.98 -7.50
N ASP A 7 -10.01 14.18 -7.94
CA ASP A 7 -9.09 15.31 -7.95
C ASP A 7 -8.78 15.80 -6.52
N ASP A 8 -9.78 15.83 -5.64
CA ASP A 8 -9.59 16.11 -4.21
C ASP A 8 -8.64 15.09 -3.55
N LEU A 9 -8.84 13.79 -3.82
CA LEU A 9 -7.96 12.74 -3.30
C LEU A 9 -6.52 12.88 -3.83
N LYS A 10 -6.35 13.20 -5.11
CA LYS A 10 -5.03 13.48 -5.69
C LYS A 10 -4.38 14.71 -5.05
N GLN A 11 -5.17 15.75 -4.75
CA GLN A 11 -4.67 16.94 -4.08
C GLN A 11 -4.21 16.62 -2.66
N VAL A 12 -5.00 15.87 -1.88
CA VAL A 12 -4.61 15.40 -0.55
C VAL A 12 -3.33 14.56 -0.62
N ALA A 13 -3.25 13.62 -1.55
CA ALA A 13 -2.05 12.79 -1.73
C ALA A 13 -0.80 13.65 -1.99
N ARG A 14 -0.91 14.67 -2.86
CA ARG A 14 0.18 15.62 -3.13
C ARG A 14 0.58 16.42 -1.90
N GLN A 15 -0.39 16.97 -1.16
CA GLN A 15 -0.13 17.75 0.07
C GLN A 15 0.57 16.92 1.16
N GLN A 16 0.26 15.63 1.25
CA GLN A 16 0.87 14.69 2.20
C GLN A 16 2.16 14.04 1.68
N GLY A 17 2.57 14.33 0.44
CA GLY A 17 3.77 13.77 -0.19
C GLY A 17 3.70 12.25 -0.35
N VAL A 18 2.53 11.70 -0.69
CA VAL A 18 2.28 10.27 -0.90
C VAL A 18 1.67 10.01 -2.28
N THR A 19 1.69 8.75 -2.71
CA THR A 19 0.95 8.34 -3.91
C THR A 19 -0.53 8.18 -3.59
N LEU A 20 -1.40 8.26 -4.62
CA LEU A 20 -2.82 7.97 -4.46
C LEU A 20 -3.04 6.53 -3.95
N PHE A 21 -2.19 5.58 -4.37
CA PHE A 21 -2.20 4.21 -3.87
C PHE A 21 -2.01 4.16 -2.35
N MET A 22 -0.99 4.83 -1.81
CA MET A 22 -0.73 4.86 -0.35
C MET A 22 -1.89 5.47 0.42
N LEU A 23 -2.51 6.56 -0.10
CA LEU A 23 -3.68 7.18 0.50
C LEU A 23 -4.88 6.23 0.57
N LEU A 24 -5.16 5.53 -0.52
CA LEU A 24 -6.26 4.57 -0.60
C LEU A 24 -6.00 3.33 0.27
N LEU A 25 -4.75 2.85 0.32
CA LEU A 25 -4.35 1.74 1.19
C LEU A 25 -4.54 2.10 2.67
N ALA A 26 -4.07 3.26 3.12
CA ALA A 26 -4.28 3.72 4.49
C ALA A 26 -5.77 3.87 4.83
N SER A 27 -6.56 4.39 3.90
CA SER A 27 -8.02 4.51 4.02
C SER A 27 -8.68 3.13 4.15
N PHE A 28 -8.25 2.17 3.34
CA PHE A 28 -8.78 0.81 3.36
C PHE A 28 -8.42 0.06 4.64
N GLN A 29 -7.16 0.15 5.09
CA GLN A 29 -6.74 -0.43 6.37
C GLN A 29 -7.50 0.19 7.55
N THR A 30 -7.76 1.51 7.51
CA THR A 30 -8.60 2.20 8.51
C THR A 30 -10.02 1.67 8.52
N LEU A 31 -10.61 1.46 7.33
CA LEU A 31 -11.94 0.86 7.20
C LEU A 31 -11.97 -0.54 7.85
N LEU A 32 -11.01 -1.40 7.51
CA LEU A 32 -10.90 -2.75 8.08
C LEU A 32 -10.71 -2.74 9.60
N HIS A 33 -9.85 -1.86 10.12
CA HIS A 33 -9.67 -1.66 11.56
C HIS A 33 -10.99 -1.30 12.25
N ARG A 34 -11.73 -0.33 11.71
CA ARG A 34 -13.02 0.11 12.28
C ARG A 34 -14.08 -0.99 12.27
N HIS A 35 -14.09 -1.85 11.25
CA HIS A 35 -15.06 -2.94 11.15
C HIS A 35 -14.69 -4.18 11.97
N SER A 36 -13.41 -4.46 12.13
CA SER A 36 -12.92 -5.67 12.82
C SER A 36 -12.53 -5.44 14.28
N GLY A 37 -12.23 -4.20 14.67
CA GLY A 37 -11.61 -3.86 15.96
C GLY A 37 -10.16 -4.32 16.10
N GLN A 38 -9.54 -4.90 15.05
CA GLN A 38 -8.18 -5.43 15.14
C GLN A 38 -7.14 -4.30 15.07
N PRO A 39 -6.17 -4.24 16.00
CA PRO A 39 -5.14 -3.19 16.00
C PRO A 39 -4.03 -3.43 14.98
N ASP A 40 -3.98 -4.60 14.32
CA ASP A 40 -2.94 -4.98 13.36
C ASP A 40 -3.61 -5.49 12.07
N ILE A 41 -3.58 -4.67 11.02
CA ILE A 41 -4.21 -4.96 9.73
C ILE A 41 -3.13 -5.24 8.68
N ARG A 42 -3.25 -6.40 8.01
CA ARG A 42 -2.39 -6.80 6.89
C ARG A 42 -3.20 -6.84 5.61
N VAL A 43 -2.67 -6.26 4.53
CA VAL A 43 -3.28 -6.27 3.19
C VAL A 43 -2.27 -6.78 2.18
N GLY A 44 -2.64 -7.82 1.44
CA GLY A 44 -1.87 -8.32 0.31
C GLY A 44 -2.03 -7.42 -0.92
N VAL A 45 -0.93 -7.03 -1.54
CA VAL A 45 -0.89 -6.13 -2.70
C VAL A 45 -0.08 -6.80 -3.81
N PRO A 46 -0.69 -7.06 -4.98
CA PRO A 46 0.02 -7.61 -6.12
C PRO A 46 0.98 -6.58 -6.72
N ILE A 47 2.18 -7.01 -7.06
CA ILE A 47 3.20 -6.23 -7.76
C ILE A 47 3.69 -6.97 -9.00
N ALA A 48 3.98 -6.24 -10.08
CA ALA A 48 4.31 -6.85 -11.36
C ALA A 48 5.66 -7.62 -11.37
N ASN A 49 6.58 -7.31 -10.47
CA ASN A 49 7.95 -7.87 -10.35
C ASN A 49 8.75 -7.91 -11.68
N ARG A 50 8.55 -6.93 -12.56
CA ARG A 50 9.31 -6.76 -13.82
C ARG A 50 10.41 -5.71 -13.65
N THR A 51 11.37 -5.99 -12.77
CA THR A 51 12.43 -5.03 -12.39
C THR A 51 13.59 -4.97 -13.39
N ARG A 52 13.62 -5.89 -14.37
CA ARG A 52 14.66 -5.95 -15.40
C ARG A 52 14.06 -5.74 -16.79
N ALA A 53 14.76 -5.00 -17.63
CA ALA A 53 14.31 -4.65 -18.98
C ALA A 53 13.97 -5.88 -19.83
N GLU A 54 14.68 -6.99 -19.65
CA GLU A 54 14.44 -8.24 -20.39
C GLU A 54 13.08 -8.86 -20.05
N THR A 55 12.50 -8.51 -18.90
CA THR A 55 11.22 -9.07 -18.41
C THR A 55 10.00 -8.19 -18.74
N GLU A 56 10.19 -6.95 -19.19
CA GLU A 56 9.08 -6.01 -19.40
C GLU A 56 8.10 -6.49 -20.49
N GLY A 57 8.62 -7.03 -21.61
CA GLY A 57 7.83 -7.47 -22.75
C GLY A 57 7.42 -8.94 -22.75
N LEU A 58 7.84 -9.74 -21.76
CA LEU A 58 7.62 -11.19 -21.78
C LEU A 58 6.20 -11.58 -21.34
N ILE A 59 5.62 -12.57 -22.02
CA ILE A 59 4.39 -13.23 -21.59
C ILE A 59 4.77 -14.28 -20.53
N GLY A 60 4.19 -14.17 -19.34
CA GLY A 60 4.47 -15.07 -18.22
C GLY A 60 3.92 -14.54 -16.89
N PHE A 61 3.93 -15.38 -15.85
CA PHE A 61 3.49 -15.02 -14.50
C PHE A 61 4.67 -14.47 -13.68
N PHE A 62 4.75 -13.14 -13.60
CA PHE A 62 5.77 -12.42 -12.83
C PHE A 62 5.21 -11.78 -11.56
N VAL A 63 3.89 -11.84 -11.34
CA VAL A 63 3.28 -11.14 -10.19
C VAL A 63 3.80 -11.73 -8.88
N ASN A 64 4.32 -10.87 -8.01
CA ASN A 64 4.61 -11.19 -6.61
C ASN A 64 3.58 -10.49 -5.70
N THR A 65 3.39 -10.97 -4.47
CA THR A 65 2.50 -10.33 -3.50
C THR A 65 3.31 -9.75 -2.35
N GLN A 66 3.13 -8.45 -2.08
CA GLN A 66 3.64 -7.83 -0.87
C GLN A 66 2.56 -7.74 0.19
N VAL A 67 2.88 -8.06 1.44
CA VAL A 67 1.98 -7.84 2.57
C VAL A 67 2.34 -6.53 3.25
N LEU A 68 1.42 -5.56 3.16
CA LEU A 68 1.58 -4.25 3.79
C LEU A 68 0.80 -4.22 5.10
N ARG A 69 1.53 -3.96 6.19
CA ARG A 69 1.03 -3.96 7.56
C ARG A 69 0.76 -2.54 8.06
N ALA A 70 -0.33 -2.36 8.78
CA ALA A 70 -0.65 -1.14 9.52
C ALA A 70 -1.04 -1.47 10.96
N GLU A 71 -0.36 -0.84 11.91
CA GLU A 71 -0.68 -0.89 13.34
C GLU A 71 -1.47 0.35 13.75
N PHE A 72 -2.57 0.12 14.46
CA PHE A 72 -3.49 1.14 14.98
C PHE A 72 -3.36 1.20 16.51
N ASP A 73 -3.20 2.42 17.01
CA ASP A 73 -3.31 2.75 18.43
C ASP A 73 -4.41 3.80 18.61
N VAL A 74 -4.99 3.87 19.80
CA VAL A 74 -6.10 4.77 20.20
C VAL A 74 -5.81 6.23 19.86
N HIS A 75 -4.53 6.62 19.83
CA HIS A 75 -4.09 7.99 19.55
C HIS A 75 -3.53 8.19 18.15
N THR A 76 -3.48 7.16 17.29
CA THR A 76 -2.92 7.29 15.94
C THR A 76 -3.83 8.15 15.07
N THR A 77 -3.34 9.32 14.65
CA THR A 77 -4.04 10.16 13.67
C THR A 77 -3.93 9.55 12.27
N PHE A 78 -4.87 9.89 11.39
CA PHE A 78 -4.81 9.43 10.00
C PHE A 78 -3.55 9.91 9.26
N SER A 79 -3.06 11.11 9.57
CA SER A 79 -1.85 11.65 8.97
C SER A 79 -0.61 10.83 9.35
N GLU A 80 -0.50 10.43 10.62
CA GLU A 80 0.58 9.56 11.10
C GLU A 80 0.50 8.17 10.47
N LEU A 81 -0.70 7.59 10.40
CA LEU A 81 -0.92 6.33 9.69
C LEU A 81 -0.45 6.44 8.23
N LEU A 82 -0.81 7.52 7.55
CA LEU A 82 -0.44 7.73 6.16
C LEU A 82 1.07 7.81 5.96
N GLN A 83 1.81 8.48 6.87
CA GLN A 83 3.27 8.51 6.82
C GLN A 83 3.89 7.13 7.14
N ARG A 84 3.32 6.36 8.06
CA ARG A 84 3.74 4.97 8.31
C ARG A 84 3.53 4.11 7.07
N VAL A 85 2.36 4.19 6.43
CA VAL A 85 2.06 3.46 5.18
C VAL A 85 3.04 3.84 4.07
N LYS A 86 3.37 5.13 3.92
CA LYS A 86 4.40 5.59 2.98
C LYS A 86 5.74 4.91 3.25
N HIS A 87 6.20 4.92 4.50
CA HIS A 87 7.46 4.30 4.88
C HIS A 87 7.47 2.80 4.57
N THR A 88 6.45 2.06 5.04
CA THR A 88 6.33 0.62 4.82
C THR A 88 6.26 0.27 3.33
N ALA A 89 5.49 1.01 2.55
CA ALA A 89 5.38 0.76 1.10
C ALA A 89 6.70 1.02 0.36
N LEU A 90 7.46 2.06 0.74
CA LEU A 90 8.78 2.32 0.16
C LEU A 90 9.80 1.25 0.55
N GLN A 91 9.79 0.79 1.81
CA GLN A 91 10.66 -0.30 2.24
C GLN A 91 10.32 -1.62 1.54
N ALA A 92 9.04 -1.95 1.45
CA ALA A 92 8.60 -3.15 0.76
C ALA A 92 8.95 -3.08 -0.75
N GLN A 93 8.95 -1.88 -1.34
CA GLN A 93 9.46 -1.65 -2.69
C GLN A 93 11.00 -1.80 -2.83
N ALA A 94 11.77 -1.63 -1.77
CA ALA A 94 13.21 -1.92 -1.79
C ALA A 94 13.51 -3.44 -1.71
N HIS A 95 12.55 -4.26 -1.32
CA HIS A 95 12.71 -5.71 -1.09
C HIS A 95 11.77 -6.58 -1.95
N GLN A 96 11.36 -6.10 -3.14
CA GLN A 96 10.37 -6.76 -4.01
C GLN A 96 10.77 -8.15 -4.53
N GLU A 97 12.06 -8.48 -4.46
CA GLU A 97 12.64 -9.71 -4.98
C GLU A 97 12.34 -10.94 -4.11
N LEU A 98 11.88 -10.75 -2.87
CA LEU A 98 11.54 -11.86 -1.98
C LEU A 98 10.18 -12.46 -2.37
N PRO A 99 10.11 -13.72 -2.82
CA PRO A 99 8.84 -14.36 -3.16
C PRO A 99 7.95 -14.50 -1.93
N PHE A 100 6.65 -14.23 -2.09
CA PHE A 100 5.68 -14.37 -1.01
C PHE A 100 5.68 -15.80 -0.41
N GLU A 101 5.88 -16.83 -1.23
CA GLU A 101 5.91 -18.23 -0.80
C GLU A 101 7.07 -18.55 0.15
N GLN A 102 8.09 -17.70 0.23
CA GLN A 102 9.21 -17.87 1.16
C GLN A 102 8.97 -17.18 2.52
N LEU A 103 7.89 -16.42 2.66
CA LEU A 103 7.51 -15.72 3.89
C LEU A 103 6.50 -16.49 4.77
N VAL A 104 5.90 -17.55 4.22
CA VAL A 104 4.84 -18.37 4.86
C VAL A 104 5.38 -19.60 5.57
#